data_AF-A0A9D1L949-F1
#
_entry.id   AF-A0A9D1L949-F1
#
_cell.length_a   1.000
_cell.length_b   1.000
_cell.length_c   1.000
_cell.angle_alpha   90.00
_cell.angle_beta   90.00
_cell.angle_gamma   90.00
#
_symmetry.space_group_name_H-M   'P 1'
#
loop_
_entity.id
_entity.type
_entity.pdbx_description
1 polymer ?
#
loop_
_entity_poly.entity_id
_entity_poly.type
_entity_poly.pdbx_seq_one_letter_code
_entity_poly.pdbx_strand_id
1 'polypeptide(L)' 'MAISNNKTRILITLPLKDKELLEKVAKKENRSVSNYVYTLILKDLDDKQKHL' A
#
# COMPACT_ATOMS: atom_id res chain seq x y z
N MET A 1 -11.09 12.15 -5.84
CA MET A 1 -12.27 11.31 -5.51
C MET A 1 -12.58 11.42 -4.03
N ALA A 2 -13.86 11.55 -3.68
CA ALA A 2 -14.30 11.39 -2.30
C ALA A 2 -13.96 9.98 -1.81
N ILE A 3 -13.59 9.87 -0.53
CA ILE A 3 -13.42 8.58 0.16
C ILE A 3 -14.69 8.32 0.97
N SER A 4 -15.09 7.05 1.08
CA SER A 4 -16.25 6.68 1.90
C SER A 4 -16.02 7.08 3.36
N ASN A 5 -17.10 7.35 4.10
CA ASN A 5 -17.05 7.84 5.49
C ASN A 5 -16.31 6.91 6.47
N ASN A 6 -16.05 5.66 6.09
CA ASN A 6 -15.31 4.67 6.87
C ASN A 6 -13.86 4.47 6.41
N LYS A 7 -13.34 5.30 5.50
CA LYS A 7 -11.97 5.21 5.00
C LYS A 7 -11.21 6.47 5.35
N THR A 8 -9.93 6.31 5.66
CA THR A 8 -8.99 7.41 5.87
C THR A 8 -7.82 7.30 4.90
N ARG A 9 -7.04 8.39 4.79
CA ARG A 9 -5.81 8.43 3.98
C ARG A 9 -4.62 8.55 4.90
N ILE A 10 -3.55 7.82 4.55
CA ILE A 10 -2.24 7.99 5.17
C ILE A 10 -1.36 8.69 4.14
N LEU A 11 -0.80 9.84 4.52
CA LEU A 11 0.25 10.50 3.75
C LEU A 11 1.60 9.95 4.21
N ILE A 12 2.41 9.51 3.26
CA ILE A 12 3.77 9.01 3.54
C ILE A 12 4.79 9.81 2.77
N THR A 13 5.95 10.01 3.39
CA THR A 13 7.14 10.59 2.75
C THR A 13 8.16 9.49 2.54
N LEU A 14 8.65 9.37 1.31
CA LEU A 14 9.63 8.37 0.91
C LEU A 14 10.57 8.95 -0.14
N PRO A 15 11.79 8.41 -0.29
CA PRO A 15 12.67 8.76 -1.39
C PRO A 15 11.99 8.59 -2.75
N LEU A 16 12.31 9.48 -3.70
CA LEU A 16 11.74 9.44 -5.05
C LEU A 16 12.00 8.10 -5.74
N LYS A 17 13.21 7.56 -5.58
CA LYS A 17 13.62 6.27 -6.17
C LYS A 17 12.72 5.12 -5.71
N ASP A 18 12.34 5.12 -4.43
CA ASP A 18 11.50 4.06 -3.86
C ASP A 18 10.07 4.18 -4.39
N LYS A 19 9.55 5.41 -4.52
CA LYS A 19 8.26 5.66 -5.15
C LYS A 19 8.21 5.12 -6.58
N GLU A 20 9.23 5.41 -7.39
CA GLU A 20 9.31 4.93 -8.78
C GLU A 20 9.36 3.39 -8.86
N LEU A 21 10.07 2.74 -7.92
CA LEU A 21 10.10 1.29 -7.83
C LEU A 21 8.70 0.73 -7.51
N LEU A 22 8.02 1.30 -6.52
CA LEU A 22 6.67 0.89 -6.13
C LEU A 22 5.68 1.08 -7.29
N GLU A 23 5.79 2.17 -8.04
CA GLU A 23 4.96 2.42 -9.23
C GLU A 23 5.17 1.36 -10.31
N LYS A 24 6.43 0.96 -10.58
CA LYS A 24 6.74 -0.09 -11.55
C LYS A 24 6.14 -1.43 -11.14
N VAL A 25 6.24 -1.81 -9.87
CA VAL A 25 5.70 -3.09 -9.38
C VAL A 25 4.17 -3.06 -9.36
N ALA A 26 3.57 -2.00 -8.82
CA ALA A 26 2.11 -1.85 -8.80
C ALA A 26 1.51 -1.87 -10.22
N LYS A 27 2.19 -1.27 -11.20
CA LYS A 27 1.78 -1.30 -12.61
C LYS A 27 1.81 -2.71 -13.21
N LYS A 28 2.82 -3.53 -12.89
CA LYS A 28 2.87 -4.95 -13.31
C LYS A 28 1.68 -5.74 -12.80
N GLU A 29 1.14 -5.36 -11.64
CA GLU A 29 -0.02 -5.99 -11.01
C GLU A 29 -1.35 -5.26 -11.30
N ASN A 30 -1.38 -4.35 -12.28
CA ASN A 30 -2.54 -3.55 -12.69
C ASN A 30 -3.26 -2.84 -11.52
N ARG A 31 -2.51 -2.27 -10.58
CA ARG A 31 -3.04 -1.61 -9.39
C ARG A 31 -2.34 -0.28 -9.08
N SER A 32 -2.97 0.54 -8.25
CA SER A 32 -2.35 1.77 -7.74
C SER A 32 -1.29 1.45 -6.68
N VAL A 33 -0.33 2.37 -6.49
CA VAL A 33 0.67 2.26 -5.42
C VAL A 33 0.02 2.15 -4.05
N SER A 34 -0.99 2.98 -3.78
CA SER A 34 -1.69 2.96 -2.49
C SER A 34 -2.33 1.59 -2.20
N ASN A 35 -2.98 0.98 -3.20
CA ASN A 35 -3.59 -0.35 -3.00
C ASN A 35 -2.54 -1.45 -2.90
N TYR A 36 -1.45 -1.35 -3.67
CA TYR A 36 -0.32 -2.29 -3.57
C TYR A 36 0.28 -2.29 -2.16
N VAL A 37 0.63 -1.10 -1.64
CA VAL A 37 1.21 -0.95 -0.30
C VAL A 37 0.22 -1.41 0.77
N TYR A 38 -1.06 -1.04 0.67
CA TYR A 38 -2.08 -1.52 1.61
C TYR A 38 -2.18 -3.04 1.66
N THR A 39 -2.12 -3.71 0.51
CA THR A 39 -2.17 -5.19 0.43
C THR A 39 -0.93 -5.83 1.06
N LEU A 40 0.25 -5.26 0.85
CA LEU A 40 1.48 -5.74 1.49
C LEU A 40 1.41 -5.62 3.02
N ILE A 41 0.92 -4.47 3.52
CA ILE A 41 0.78 -4.24 4.95
C ILE A 41 -0.23 -5.21 5.56
N LEU A 42 -1.37 -5.45 4.91
CA LEU A 42 -2.34 -6.45 5.39
C LEU A 42 -1.73 -7.84 5.50
N LYS A 43 -0.94 -8.26 4.50
CA LYS A 43 -0.26 -9.55 4.53
C LYS A 43 0.73 -9.65 5.69
N ASP A 44 1.54 -8.62 5.91
CA ASP A 44 2.50 -8.58 7.02
C ASP A 44 1.79 -8.61 8.39
N LEU A 45 0.65 -7.91 8.52
CA LEU A 45 -0.16 -7.94 9.74
C LEU A 45 -0.81 -9.30 9.98
N ASP A 46 -1.37 -9.93 8.95
CA ASP A 46 -1.95 -11.27 9.04
C ASP A 46 -0.91 -12.31 9.46
N ASP A 47 0.31 -12.22 8.91
CA ASP A 47 1.42 -13.10 9.25
C ASP A 47 1.86 -12.89 10.71
N LYS A 48 1.93 -11.64 11.19
CA LYS A 48 2.23 -11.34 12.60
C LYS A 48 1.14 -11.83 13.56
N GLN A 49 -0.13 -11.71 13.19
CA GLN A 49 -1.25 -12.16 14.03
C GLN A 49 -1.33 -13.68 14.17
N LYS A 50 -0.90 -14.45 13.17
CA LYS A 50 -0.81 -15.91 13.28
C LYS A 50 0.30 -16.40 14.22
N HIS A 51 1.22 -15.51 14.59
CA HIS A 51 2.36 -15.80 15.46
C HIS A 51 2.29 -15.07 16.82
N LEU A 52 1.12 -14.49 17.14
CA LEU A 52 0.76 -13.93 18.44
C LEU A 52 -0.19 -14.89 19.18
#